data_AF-A0A3B9TQ72-F1
#
_entry.id   AF-A0A3B9TQ72-F1
#
_cell.length_a   1.000
_cell.length_b   1.000
_cell.length_c   1.000
_cell.angle_alpha   90.00
_cell.angle_beta   90.00
_cell.angle_gamma   90.00
#
_symmetry.space_group_name_H-M   'P 1'
#
loop_
_entity.id
_entity.type
_entity.pdbx_description
1 polymer ?
#
loop_
_entity_poly.entity_id
_entity_poly.type
_entity_poly.pdbx_seq_one_letter_code
_entity_poly.pdbx_strand_id
1 'polypeptide(L)'
;MAMRHVAEKLREEAKTAYGVQLEIRSLFEGVSDLSYCGFEGGAEEIQTVGENLPGWGKLYRFPEKDLLKLDIPVLNLGPFGKDAHKNTERIHLPYSLEVYPRLLKEAVRLVAGEGESLHGGEDKAR
;
A
#
# COMPACT_ATOMS: atom_id res chain seq x y z
N MET A 1 7.68 -9.58 -3.50
CA MET A 1 9.03 -8.94 -3.60
C MET A 1 8.98 -7.51 -4.15
N ALA A 2 8.31 -7.24 -5.29
CA ALA A 2 8.31 -5.92 -5.93
C ALA A 2 7.70 -4.79 -5.08
N MET A 3 6.50 -4.95 -4.51
CA MET A 3 5.85 -3.87 -3.72
C MET A 3 6.59 -3.53 -2.43
N ARG A 4 7.26 -4.51 -1.80
CA ARG A 4 8.11 -4.25 -0.63
C ARG A 4 9.30 -3.38 -1.01
N HIS A 5 9.93 -3.64 -2.15
CA HIS A 5 11.00 -2.78 -2.65
C HIS A 5 10.52 -1.34 -2.89
N VAL A 6 9.34 -1.17 -3.52
CA VAL A 6 8.73 0.15 -3.70
C VAL A 6 8.50 0.85 -2.36
N ALA A 7 7.90 0.16 -1.38
CA ALA A 7 7.65 0.73 -0.04
C ALA A 7 8.94 1.17 0.67
N GLU A 8 10.01 0.38 0.57
CA GLU A 8 11.32 0.70 1.14
C GLU A 8 11.96 1.93 0.49
N LYS A 9 11.88 2.05 -0.84
CA LYS A 9 12.34 3.23 -1.59
C LYS A 9 11.58 4.49 -1.19
N LEU A 10 10.24 4.40 -1.11
CA LEU A 10 9.39 5.51 -0.69
C LEU A 10 9.65 5.92 0.75
N ARG A 11 9.91 4.96 1.66
CA ARG A 11 10.29 5.27 3.05
C ARG A 11 11.60 6.06 3.11
N GLU A 12 12.60 5.67 2.31
CA GLU A 12 13.88 6.37 2.27
C GLU A 12 13.74 7.78 1.68
N GLU A 13 12.97 7.94 0.59
CA GLU A 13 12.69 9.26 0.02
C GLU A 13 11.92 10.15 1.01
N ALA A 14 10.86 9.62 1.64
CA ALA A 14 10.08 10.31 2.66
C ALA A 14 10.99 10.88 3.76
N LYS A 15 11.94 10.07 4.24
CA LYS A 15 12.88 10.44 5.30
C LYS A 15 13.90 11.48 4.83
N THR A 16 14.51 11.27 3.67
CA THR A 16 15.65 12.08 3.20
C THR A 16 15.22 13.40 2.57
N ALA A 17 14.16 13.39 1.76
CA ALA A 17 13.70 14.58 1.03
C ALA A 17 12.70 15.43 1.84
N TYR A 18 11.94 14.82 2.75
CA TYR A 18 10.84 15.50 3.44
C TYR A 18 10.89 15.40 4.98
N GLY A 19 11.85 14.66 5.55
CA GLY A 19 11.96 14.47 7.00
C GLY A 19 10.79 13.67 7.60
N VAL A 20 10.02 12.94 6.78
CA VAL A 20 8.86 12.16 7.21
C VAL A 20 9.25 10.72 7.46
N GLN A 21 8.88 10.18 8.62
CA GLN A 21 9.06 8.76 8.92
C GLN A 21 7.82 7.97 8.51
N LEU A 22 7.98 7.05 7.58
CA LEU A 22 6.94 6.08 7.21
C LEU A 22 7.21 4.74 7.87
N GLU A 23 6.13 4.09 8.31
CA GLU A 23 6.14 2.71 8.80
C GLU A 23 5.63 1.79 7.70
N ILE A 24 6.29 0.66 7.49
CA ILE A 24 5.84 -0.37 6.55
C ILE A 24 5.15 -1.47 7.37
N ARG A 25 3.85 -1.65 7.15
CA ARG A 25 3.05 -2.68 7.80
C ARG A 25 2.60 -3.73 6.78
N SER A 26 2.62 -4.99 7.20
CA SER A 26 2.09 -6.12 6.42
C SER A 26 0.57 -6.29 6.57
N LEU A 27 -0.04 -5.63 7.57
CA LEU A 27 -1.46 -5.70 7.86
C LEU A 27 -2.03 -4.28 7.94
N PHE A 28 -3.22 -4.09 7.35
CA PHE A 28 -4.01 -2.88 7.50
C PHE A 28 -5.28 -3.22 8.27
N GLU A 29 -5.52 -2.55 9.39
CA GLU A 29 -6.61 -2.85 10.32
C GLU A 29 -7.97 -2.26 9.88
N GLY A 30 -7.97 -1.48 8.80
CA GLY A 30 -9.18 -0.93 8.19
C GLY A 30 -9.79 -1.82 7.11
N VAL A 31 -10.99 -1.46 6.67
CA VAL A 31 -11.61 -2.07 5.49
C VAL A 31 -10.96 -1.49 4.24
N SER A 32 -10.54 -2.35 3.31
CA SER A 32 -9.96 -1.94 2.04
C SER A 32 -10.25 -2.98 0.96
N ASP A 33 -10.61 -2.50 -0.23
CA ASP A 33 -10.80 -3.35 -1.41
C ASP A 33 -9.51 -4.09 -1.80
N LEU A 34 -8.34 -3.59 -1.38
CA LEU A 34 -7.04 -4.26 -1.61
C LEU A 34 -6.97 -5.66 -0.98
N SER A 35 -7.82 -5.95 0.01
CA SER A 35 -7.97 -7.29 0.60
C SER A 35 -8.43 -8.36 -0.42
N TYR A 36 -8.88 -7.93 -1.61
CA TYR A 36 -9.30 -8.81 -2.71
C TYR A 36 -8.21 -9.06 -3.77
N CYS A 37 -7.03 -8.46 -3.66
CA CYS A 37 -6.07 -8.47 -4.78
C CYS A 37 -5.00 -9.56 -4.70
N GLY A 38 -4.56 -9.95 -3.51
CA GLY A 38 -3.42 -10.86 -3.34
C GLY A 38 -3.46 -11.56 -2.00
N PHE A 39 -4.50 -12.37 -1.79
CA PHE A 39 -4.61 -13.17 -0.58
C PHE A 39 -3.60 -14.32 -0.63
N GLU A 40 -2.60 -14.29 0.24
CA GLU A 40 -1.51 -15.28 0.28
C GLU A 40 -1.86 -16.55 1.08
N GLY A 41 -3.03 -16.59 1.73
CA GLY A 41 -3.48 -17.74 2.52
C GLY A 41 -4.20 -18.82 1.70
N GLY A 42 -4.54 -19.92 2.36
CA GLY A 42 -5.32 -21.02 1.79
C GLY A 42 -6.82 -20.93 2.08
N ALA A 43 -7.55 -21.95 1.64
CA ALA A 43 -8.99 -22.06 1.87
C ALA A 43 -9.35 -22.13 3.37
N GLU A 44 -8.50 -22.73 4.20
CA GLU A 44 -8.73 -22.86 5.65
C GLU A 44 -8.67 -21.49 6.35
N GLU A 45 -7.74 -20.61 5.96
CA GLU A 45 -7.67 -19.25 6.49
C GLU A 45 -8.88 -18.41 6.07
N ILE A 46 -9.35 -18.55 4.82
CA ILE A 46 -10.59 -17.90 4.36
C ILE A 46 -11.79 -18.37 5.18
N GLN A 47 -11.89 -19.68 5.43
CA GLN A 47 -12.95 -20.22 6.27
C GLN A 47 -12.89 -19.64 7.69
N THR A 48 -11.70 -19.54 8.27
CA THR A 48 -11.49 -18.93 9.59
C THR A 48 -11.98 -17.49 9.64
N VAL A 49 -11.72 -16.69 8.58
CA VAL A 49 -12.27 -15.34 8.45
C VAL A 49 -13.80 -15.39 8.39
N GLY A 50 -14.38 -16.27 7.58
CA GLY A 50 -15.83 -16.41 7.44
C GLY A 50 -16.56 -16.82 8.72
N GLU A 51 -15.97 -17.70 9.53
CA GLU A 51 -16.51 -18.11 10.83
C GLU A 51 -16.53 -16.97 11.85
N ASN A 52 -15.67 -15.97 11.68
CA ASN A 52 -15.56 -14.81 12.55
C ASN A 52 -16.20 -13.54 11.95
N LEU A 53 -16.75 -13.59 10.74
CA LEU A 53 -17.38 -12.45 10.08
C LEU A 53 -18.92 -12.54 10.13
N PRO A 54 -19.61 -11.64 10.86
CA PRO A 54 -21.06 -11.64 10.92
C PRO A 54 -21.70 -11.53 9.54
N GLY A 55 -22.63 -12.44 9.25
CA GLY A 55 -23.38 -12.43 8.00
C GLY A 55 -22.64 -13.05 6.80
N TRP A 56 -21.51 -13.74 7.02
CA TRP A 56 -20.83 -14.53 5.97
C TRP A 56 -21.80 -15.47 5.24
N GLY A 57 -21.76 -15.44 3.91
CA GLY A 57 -22.60 -16.26 3.04
C GLY A 57 -24.09 -15.90 3.02
N LYS A 58 -24.55 -15.00 3.92
CA LYS A 58 -25.96 -14.57 4.03
C LYS A 58 -26.15 -13.11 3.61
N LEU A 59 -25.54 -12.20 4.36
CA LEU A 59 -25.58 -10.75 4.11
C LEU A 59 -24.43 -10.30 3.20
N TYR A 60 -23.31 -11.02 3.28
CA TYR A 60 -22.11 -10.73 2.50
C TYR A 60 -21.63 -12.01 1.84
N ARG A 61 -21.61 -12.01 0.51
CA ARG A 61 -21.10 -13.12 -0.31
C ARG A 61 -19.66 -12.79 -0.72
N PHE A 62 -18.71 -13.54 -0.17
CA PHE A 62 -17.31 -13.37 -0.49
C PHE A 62 -16.91 -14.29 -1.66
N PRO A 63 -16.22 -13.81 -2.70
CA PRO A 63 -15.88 -14.58 -3.89
C PRO A 63 -14.61 -15.43 -3.68
N GLU A 64 -14.62 -16.33 -2.69
CA GLU A 64 -13.47 -17.12 -2.24
C GLU A 64 -12.70 -17.79 -3.39
N LYS A 65 -13.43 -18.47 -4.28
CA LYS A 65 -12.83 -19.23 -5.39
C LYS A 65 -12.16 -18.35 -6.44
N ASP A 66 -12.67 -17.14 -6.64
CA ASP A 66 -12.12 -16.22 -7.64
C ASP A 66 -10.93 -15.46 -7.07
N LEU A 67 -10.95 -15.16 -5.77
CA LEU A 67 -9.85 -14.55 -5.05
C LEU A 67 -8.60 -15.42 -5.01
N LEU A 68 -8.76 -16.72 -4.78
CA LEU A 68 -7.62 -17.66 -4.80
C LEU A 68 -6.93 -17.77 -6.17
N LYS A 69 -7.51 -17.16 -7.23
CA LYS A 69 -6.89 -17.09 -8.56
C LYS A 69 -6.11 -15.78 -8.78
N LEU A 70 -6.27 -14.80 -7.89
CA LEU A 70 -5.62 -13.49 -7.99
C LEU A 70 -4.38 -13.48 -7.10
N ASP A 71 -3.23 -13.21 -7.72
CA ASP A 71 -1.96 -12.95 -7.05
C ASP A 71 -1.43 -11.58 -7.53
N ILE A 72 -2.18 -10.53 -7.19
CA ILE A 72 -1.86 -9.16 -7.54
C ILE A 72 -1.21 -8.50 -6.32
N PRO A 73 0.09 -8.15 -6.39
CA PRO A 73 0.76 -7.54 -5.25
C PRO A 73 0.22 -6.12 -5.02
N VAL A 74 -0.05 -5.78 -3.77
CA VAL A 74 -0.63 -4.49 -3.38
C VAL A 74 0.29 -3.67 -2.50
N LEU A 75 0.11 -2.35 -2.57
CA LEU A 75 0.69 -1.37 -1.64
C LEU A 75 -0.40 -0.38 -1.27
N ASN A 76 -0.75 -0.31 0.02
CA ASN A 76 -1.65 0.72 0.53
C ASN A 76 -0.83 1.96 0.91
N LEU A 77 -0.93 3.04 0.12
CA LEU A 77 -0.22 4.30 0.34
C LEU A 77 -1.20 5.46 0.24
N GLY A 78 -1.39 6.18 1.35
CA GLY A 78 -2.42 7.22 1.46
C GLY A 78 -1.98 8.44 2.27
N PRO A 79 -2.82 9.49 2.30
CA PRO A 79 -2.62 10.64 3.18
C PRO A 79 -2.68 10.23 4.65
N PHE A 80 -2.09 11.04 5.52
CA PHE A 80 -2.11 10.83 6.95
C PHE A 80 -3.29 11.57 7.58
N GLY A 81 -4.13 10.83 8.32
CA GLY A 81 -5.31 11.37 8.96
C GLY A 81 -5.66 10.62 10.24
N LYS A 82 -6.72 11.08 10.90
CA LYS A 82 -7.25 10.48 12.12
C LYS A 82 -8.78 10.55 12.14
N ASP A 83 -9.38 9.59 12.82
CA ASP A 83 -10.82 9.50 13.05
C ASP A 83 -11.64 9.31 11.76
N ALA A 84 -11.16 8.46 10.84
CA ALA A 84 -11.91 8.10 9.62
C ALA A 84 -13.34 7.66 9.96
N HIS A 85 -14.31 8.20 9.21
CA HIS A 85 -15.75 7.95 9.34
C HIS A 85 -16.37 8.41 10.66
N LYS A 86 -15.70 9.34 11.38
CA LYS A 86 -16.24 10.03 12.56
C LYS A 86 -16.43 11.51 12.27
N ASN A 87 -17.27 12.18 13.05
CA ASN A 87 -17.45 13.63 12.96
C ASN A 87 -16.18 14.45 13.27
N THR A 88 -15.16 13.84 13.87
CA THR A 88 -13.85 14.44 14.14
C THR A 88 -12.79 14.08 13.09
N GLU A 89 -13.19 13.48 11.97
CA GLU A 89 -12.29 13.12 10.88
C GLU A 89 -11.47 14.32 10.40
N ARG A 90 -10.17 14.11 10.23
CA ARG A 90 -9.23 15.16 9.80
C ARG A 90 -7.99 14.56 9.15
N ILE A 91 -7.36 15.36 8.30
CA ILE A 91 -6.10 15.03 7.63
C ILE A 91 -4.99 15.99 8.04
N HIS A 92 -3.75 15.53 7.94
CA HIS A 92 -2.57 16.37 8.12
C HIS A 92 -2.23 17.07 6.80
N LEU A 93 -2.61 18.34 6.67
CA LEU A 93 -2.51 19.09 5.42
C LEU A 93 -1.08 19.18 4.85
N PRO A 94 -0.03 19.50 5.63
CA PRO A 94 1.32 19.60 5.08
C PRO A 94 1.78 18.28 4.43
N TYR A 95 1.52 17.16 5.10
CA TYR A 95 1.84 15.85 4.53
C TYR A 95 0.97 15.55 3.29
N SER A 96 -0.34 15.75 3.40
CA SER A 96 -1.29 15.31 2.38
C SER A 96 -1.22 16.13 1.09
N LEU A 97 -0.85 17.41 1.18
CA LEU A 97 -0.82 18.32 0.02
C LEU A 97 0.59 18.55 -0.53
N GLU A 98 1.64 18.43 0.30
CA GLU A 98 3.00 18.77 -0.12
C GLU A 98 3.91 17.56 -0.30
N VAL A 99 3.74 16.52 0.53
CA VAL A 99 4.62 15.33 0.56
C VAL A 99 3.99 14.15 -0.17
N TYR A 100 2.79 13.73 0.23
CA TYR A 100 2.10 12.56 -0.31
C TYR A 100 1.96 12.57 -1.84
N PRO A 101 1.59 13.69 -2.51
CA PRO A 101 1.48 13.68 -3.97
C PRO A 101 2.81 13.39 -4.68
N ARG A 102 3.94 13.77 -4.08
CA ARG A 102 5.30 13.50 -4.61
C ARG A 102 5.66 12.04 -4.44
N LEU A 103 5.41 11.49 -3.24
CA LEU A 103 5.60 10.06 -2.97
C LEU A 103 4.70 9.18 -3.84
N LEU A 104 3.45 9.58 -4.06
CA LEU A 104 2.52 8.87 -4.95
C LEU A 104 3.04 8.87 -6.39
N LYS A 105 3.52 10.02 -6.88
CA LYS A 105 4.13 10.11 -8.21
C LYS A 105 5.34 9.18 -8.33
N GLU A 106 6.21 9.14 -7.33
CA GLU A 106 7.35 8.24 -7.34
C GLU A 106 6.92 6.77 -7.26
N ALA A 107 5.91 6.45 -6.45
CA ALA A 107 5.36 5.10 -6.36
C ALA A 107 4.91 4.60 -7.74
N VAL A 108 4.17 5.42 -8.49
CA VAL A 108 3.73 5.09 -9.86
C VAL A 108 4.92 4.85 -10.79
N ARG A 109 5.97 5.68 -10.72
CA ARG A 109 7.19 5.51 -11.55
C ARG A 109 7.93 4.22 -11.24
N LEU A 110 8.12 3.92 -9.95
CA LEU A 110 8.79 2.70 -9.51
C LEU A 110 8.01 1.46 -9.93
N VAL A 111 6.67 1.49 -9.82
CA VAL A 111 5.79 0.41 -10.29
C VAL A 111 5.85 0.25 -11.81
N ALA A 112 5.97 1.35 -12.56
CA ALA A 112 6.14 1.34 -14.02
C ALA A 112 7.54 0.87 -14.47
N GLY A 113 8.50 0.70 -13.55
CA GLY A 113 9.87 0.27 -13.85
C GLY A 113 10.81 1.42 -14.26
N GLU A 114 10.44 2.67 -14.06
CA GLU A 114 11.21 3.85 -14.50
C GLU A 114 12.40 4.21 -13.57
N GLY A 115 12.92 3.27 -12.77
CA GLY A 115 13.88 3.51 -11.69
C GLY A 115 15.26 2.83 -11.80
N GLU A 116 15.57 2.10 -12.87
CA GLU A 116 16.83 1.35 -13.01
C GLU A 116 17.96 2.06 -13.79
N SER A 117 17.83 3.34 -14.16
CA SER A 117 18.96 4.07 -14.74
C SER A 117 19.16 5.44 -14.10
N LEU A 118 19.97 5.52 -13.04
CA LEU A 118 20.78 6.71 -12.73
C LEU A 118 21.90 6.32 -11.74
N HIS A 119 22.89 5.55 -12.19
CA HIS A 119 24.27 5.63 -11.69
C HIS A 119 25.22 4.96 -12.70
N GLY A 120 25.88 5.78 -13.52
CA GLY A 120 26.87 5.31 -14.49
C GLY A 120 27.38 6.45 -15.35
N GLY A 121 28.39 7.16 -14.86
CA GLY A 121 29.12 8.16 -15.63
C GLY A 121 29.61 9.33 -14.78
N GLU A 122 30.67 9.11 -14.01
CA GLU A 122 31.63 10.18 -13.78
C GLU A 122 32.07 10.71 -15.15
N ASP A 123 31.68 11.92 -15.51
CA ASP A 123 32.33 12.63 -16.61
C ASP A 123 33.59 13.29 -16.04
N LYS A 124 34.64 12.47 -15.93
CA LYS A 124 36.04 12.92 -15.84
C LYS A 124 36.59 13.02 -17.26
N ALA A 125 37.21 14.17 -17.54
CA ALA A 125 38.01 14.52 -18.74
C ALA A 125 37.15 14.81 -19.99
N ARG A 126 37.11 16.03 -20.53
CA ARG A 126 38.20 16.98 -20.81
C ARG A 126 37.69 18.42 -20.85
#